data_AF-A0A377LV49-F1
#
_entry.id   AF-A0A377LV49-F1
#
_cell.length_a   1.000
_cell.length_b   1.000
_cell.length_c   1.000
_cell.angle_alpha   90.00
_cell.angle_beta   90.00
_cell.angle_gamma   90.00
#
_symmetry.space_group_name_H-M   'P 1'
#
loop_
_entity.id
_entity.type
_entity.pdbx_description
1 polymer ?
#
loop_
_entity_poly.entity_id
_entity_poly.type
_entity_poly.pdbx_seq_one_letter_code
_entity_poly.pdbx_strand_id
1 'polypeptide(L)'
;MRSGDAIPQVKLDTSVMDAMLELSRTGLGLVAVCDDTRQVKGVFTTATCAAGWWAAVSWEARVSEAMTSGGLTLNANSRAIEAKEVLMKRKITAAPVVDDAGRLCGAINLQDFYQAGII
;
A
#
# COMPACT_ATOMS: atom_id res chain seq x y z
N MET A 1 1.15 -1.04 -13.41
CA MET A 1 0.53 -0.68 -12.12
C MET A 1 -0.91 -1.16 -12.09
N ARG A 2 -1.46 -1.45 -10.91
CA ARG A 2 -2.88 -1.76 -10.71
C ARG A 2 -3.68 -0.46 -10.59
N SER A 3 -4.91 -0.46 -11.10
CA SER A 3 -5.81 0.69 -11.14
C SER A 3 -7.26 0.27 -10.85
N GLY A 4 -8.12 1.23 -10.48
CA GLY A 4 -9.54 0.97 -10.17
C GLY A 4 -9.69 -0.04 -9.03
N ASP A 5 -10.57 -1.04 -9.20
CA ASP A 5 -10.88 -2.07 -8.20
C ASP A 5 -9.71 -3.04 -7.93
N ALA A 6 -8.66 -2.99 -8.75
CA ALA A 6 -7.43 -3.74 -8.52
C ALA A 6 -6.48 -3.04 -7.52
N ILE A 7 -6.78 -1.80 -7.11
CA ILE A 7 -6.00 -1.09 -6.08
C ILE A 7 -6.44 -1.61 -4.71
N PRO A 8 -5.56 -2.25 -3.93
CA PRO A 8 -5.88 -2.61 -2.56
C PRO A 8 -5.95 -1.36 -1.70
N GLN A 9 -7.16 -1.00 -1.25
CA GLN A 9 -7.37 0.18 -0.41
C GLN A 9 -8.46 -0.06 0.64
N VAL A 10 -8.30 0.59 1.80
CA VAL A 10 -9.30 0.64 2.87
C VAL A 10 -9.35 2.03 3.49
N LYS A 11 -10.40 2.31 4.28
CA LYS A 11 -10.52 3.55 5.04
C LYS A 11 -9.78 3.47 6.37
N LEU A 12 -9.48 4.64 6.96
CA LEU A 12 -8.85 4.76 8.28
C LEU A 12 -9.60 4.00 9.39
N ASP A 13 -10.92 3.93 9.31
CA ASP A 13 -11.81 3.31 10.29
C ASP A 13 -12.14 1.84 10.01
N THR A 14 -11.63 1.29 8.90
CA THR A 14 -11.80 -0.13 8.55
C THR A 14 -11.11 -1.01 9.59
N SER A 15 -11.71 -2.17 9.88
CA SER A 15 -11.13 -3.11 10.84
C SER A 15 -9.81 -3.71 10.31
N VAL A 16 -8.93 -4.16 11.23
CA VAL A 16 -7.72 -4.91 10.85
C VAL A 16 -8.09 -6.19 10.08
N MET A 17 -9.19 -6.87 10.46
CA MET A 17 -9.67 -8.06 9.76
C MET A 17 -10.03 -7.75 8.30
N ASP A 18 -10.80 -6.70 8.03
CA ASP A 18 -11.17 -6.32 6.67
C ASP A 18 -9.96 -5.89 5.85
N ALA A 19 -9.00 -5.18 6.47
CA ALA A 19 -7.74 -4.85 5.83
C ALA A 19 -6.93 -6.10 5.45
N MET A 20 -6.95 -7.15 6.27
CA MET A 20 -6.32 -8.43 5.93
C MET A 20 -7.03 -9.19 4.82
N LEU A 21 -8.37 -9.13 4.77
CA LEU A 21 -9.14 -9.71 3.67
C LEU A 21 -8.79 -9.01 2.35
N GLU A 22 -8.67 -7.69 2.35
CA GLU A 22 -8.27 -6.91 1.18
C GLU A 22 -6.83 -7.20 0.74
N LEU A 23 -5.92 -7.37 1.71
CA LEU A 23 -4.53 -7.78 1.47
C LEU A 23 -4.47 -9.15 0.77
N SER A 24 -5.29 -10.10 1.25
CA SER A 24 -5.41 -11.45 0.68
C SER A 24 -6.02 -11.44 -0.72
N ARG A 25 -7.04 -10.61 -0.96
CA ARG A 25 -7.77 -10.51 -2.22
C ARG A 25 -6.87 -10.15 -3.40
N THR A 26 -5.94 -9.21 -3.20
CA THR A 26 -5.13 -8.66 -4.31
C THR A 26 -3.78 -9.35 -4.48
N GLY A 27 -3.27 -10.01 -3.43
CA GLY A 27 -1.96 -10.65 -3.44
C GLY A 27 -0.79 -9.68 -3.64
N LEU A 28 -1.02 -8.36 -3.56
CA LEU A 28 0.02 -7.34 -3.80
C LEU A 28 1.06 -7.31 -2.66
N GLY A 29 0.66 -7.74 -1.46
CA GLY A 29 1.46 -7.65 -0.24
C GLY A 29 1.35 -6.30 0.48
N LEU A 30 0.45 -5.42 0.02
CA LEU A 30 0.17 -4.12 0.60
C LEU A 30 -1.30 -3.73 0.40
N VAL A 31 -1.86 -2.98 1.35
CA VAL A 31 -3.12 -2.24 1.25
C VAL A 31 -2.85 -0.77 1.61
N ALA A 32 -3.34 0.15 0.78
CA ALA A 32 -3.29 1.58 1.06
C ALA A 32 -4.41 1.97 2.03
N VAL A 33 -4.08 2.69 3.10
CA VAL A 33 -5.08 3.23 4.04
C VAL A 33 -5.31 4.70 3.71
N CYS A 34 -6.56 5.04 3.37
CA CYS A 34 -6.93 6.36 2.88
C CYS A 34 -7.97 7.05 3.78
N ASP A 35 -7.99 8.38 3.73
CA ASP A 35 -9.13 9.16 4.23
C ASP A 35 -10.30 9.20 3.23
N ASP A 36 -11.39 9.86 3.60
CA ASP A 36 -12.59 10.01 2.74
C ASP A 36 -12.34 10.79 1.45
N THR A 37 -11.21 11.52 1.35
CA THR A 37 -10.80 12.25 0.15
C THR A 37 -9.83 11.46 -0.74
N ARG A 38 -9.62 10.17 -0.42
CA ARG A 38 -8.64 9.26 -1.06
C ARG A 38 -7.17 9.67 -0.86
N GLN A 39 -6.86 10.52 0.12
CA GLN A 39 -5.46 10.78 0.46
C GLN A 39 -4.90 9.60 1.25
N VAL A 40 -3.73 9.13 0.82
CA VAL A 40 -3.02 8.05 1.50
C VAL A 40 -2.49 8.55 2.84
N LYS A 41 -2.91 7.92 3.94
CA LYS A 41 -2.42 8.22 5.30
C LYS A 41 -1.41 7.20 5.79
N GLY A 42 -1.43 6.00 5.22
CA GLY A 42 -0.50 4.94 5.56
C GLY A 42 -0.70 3.70 4.72
N VAL A 43 0.02 2.65 5.08
CA VAL A 43 -0.03 1.35 4.42
C VAL A 43 -0.11 0.24 5.46
N PHE A 44 -0.88 -0.79 5.14
CA PHE A 44 -0.97 -2.03 5.90
C PHE A 44 -0.37 -3.17 5.06
N THR A 45 0.57 -3.94 5.60
CA THR A 45 1.36 -4.92 4.81
C THR A 45 1.47 -6.27 5.51
N THR A 46 1.75 -7.32 4.74
CA THR A 46 2.02 -8.66 5.29
C THR A 46 3.22 -8.68 6.21
N ALA A 47 4.22 -7.82 5.97
CA ALA A 47 5.39 -7.67 6.83
C ALA A 47 5.01 -7.10 8.21
N THR A 48 4.06 -6.16 8.27
CA THR A 48 3.49 -5.66 9.52
C THR A 48 2.79 -6.79 10.30
N CYS A 49 2.08 -7.69 9.60
CA CYS A 49 1.48 -8.88 10.22
C CYS A 49 2.54 -9.85 10.77
N ALA A 50 3.60 -10.14 9.99
CA ALA A 50 4.62 -11.11 10.38
C ALA A 50 5.52 -10.63 11.54
N ALA A 51 5.70 -9.32 11.69
CA ALA A 51 6.52 -8.72 12.74
C ALA A 51 5.88 -8.75 14.14
N GLY A 52 4.65 -9.28 14.29
CA GLY A 52 3.96 -9.34 15.58
C GLY A 52 3.47 -7.98 16.09
N TRP A 53 3.46 -6.94 15.26
CA TRP A 53 2.95 -5.61 15.62
C TRP A 53 1.48 -5.64 16.06
N TRP A 54 0.70 -6.57 15.50
CA TRP A 54 -0.69 -6.81 15.89
C TRP A 54 -0.84 -7.64 17.17
N ALA A 55 0.23 -8.19 17.76
CA ALA A 55 0.09 -8.99 18.99
C ALA A 55 -0.52 -8.19 20.16
N ALA A 56 -0.55 -6.86 20.05
CA ALA A 56 -1.23 -5.94 20.98
C ALA A 56 -2.52 -5.30 20.41
N VAL A 57 -2.91 -5.59 19.17
CA VAL A 57 -4.03 -4.96 18.45
C VAL A 57 -5.08 -6.01 18.11
N SER A 58 -6.33 -5.81 18.54
CA SER A 58 -7.41 -6.75 18.24
C SER A 58 -7.80 -6.71 16.76
N TRP A 59 -8.41 -7.79 16.26
CA TRP A 59 -8.86 -7.90 14.87
C TRP A 59 -9.95 -6.88 14.51
N GLU A 60 -10.71 -6.46 15.52
CA GLU A 60 -11.78 -5.47 15.45
C GLU A 60 -11.27 -4.03 15.58
N ALA A 61 -10.01 -3.83 15.98
CA ALA A 61 -9.43 -2.50 16.08
C ALA A 61 -9.34 -1.82 14.71
N ARG A 62 -9.18 -0.49 14.71
CA ARG A 62 -9.09 0.27 13.46
C ARG A 62 -7.74 0.04 12.82
N VAL A 63 -7.70 -0.14 11.51
CA VAL A 63 -6.46 -0.32 10.75
C VAL A 63 -5.50 0.86 10.93
N SER A 64 -6.00 2.06 11.21
CA SER A 64 -5.18 3.22 11.56
C SER A 64 -4.27 3.00 12.78
N GLU A 65 -4.61 2.08 13.67
CA GLU A 65 -3.83 1.72 14.87
C GLU A 65 -2.73 0.68 14.55
N ALA A 66 -2.88 -0.05 13.44
CA ALA A 66 -1.96 -1.10 13.01
C ALA A 66 -1.13 -0.74 11.77
N MET A 67 -1.47 0.34 11.06
CA MET A 67 -0.79 0.72 9.81
C MET A 67 0.57 1.39 10.05
N THR A 68 1.43 1.34 9.05
CA THR A 68 2.58 2.24 8.96
C THR A 68 2.10 3.61 8.48
N SER A 69 2.06 4.59 9.39
CA SER A 69 1.68 5.98 9.08
C SER A 69 2.74 6.68 8.22
N GLY A 70 2.30 7.53 7.29
CA GLY A 70 3.21 8.36 6.47
C GLY A 70 4.18 7.57 5.58
N GLY A 71 3.81 6.33 5.23
CA GLY A 71 4.62 5.43 4.40
C GLY A 71 4.96 6.01 3.02
N LEU A 72 5.86 5.33 2.30
CA LEU A 72 6.27 5.75 0.96
C LEU A 72 5.10 5.68 -0.04
N THR A 73 4.87 6.77 -0.76
CA THR A 73 4.04 6.81 -1.97
C THR A 73 4.90 7.15 -3.20
N LEU A 74 4.48 6.68 -4.37
CA LEU A 74 5.07 7.06 -5.66
C LEU A 74 4.11 7.99 -6.39
N ASN A 75 4.62 8.95 -7.16
CA ASN A 75 3.76 9.81 -7.98
C ASN A 75 3.52 9.16 -9.35
N ALA A 76 2.29 9.24 -9.87
CA ALA A 76 1.88 8.64 -11.15
C ALA A 76 2.64 9.20 -12.36
N ASN A 77 3.14 10.43 -12.26
CA ASN A 77 3.94 11.09 -13.30
C ASN A 77 5.44 10.76 -13.18
N SER A 78 5.88 10.03 -12.14
CA SER A 78 7.27 9.60 -12.01
C SER A 78 7.65 8.58 -13.08
N ARG A 79 8.90 8.65 -13.56
CA ARG A 79 9.42 7.65 -14.49
C ARG A 79 9.49 6.30 -13.77
N ALA A 80 9.08 5.25 -14.46
CA ALA A 80 9.07 3.90 -13.87
C ALA A 80 10.46 3.45 -13.37
N ILE A 81 11.54 3.83 -14.06
CA ILE A 81 12.91 3.54 -13.62
C ILE A 81 13.22 4.19 -12.27
N GLU A 82 12.87 5.47 -12.09
CA GLU A 82 13.08 6.20 -10.84
C GLU A 82 12.23 5.61 -9.71
N ALA A 83 10.96 5.31 -10.00
CA ALA A 83 10.04 4.69 -9.05
C ALA A 83 10.59 3.35 -8.53
N LYS A 84 11.13 2.51 -9.42
CA LYS A 84 11.82 1.28 -9.05
C LYS A 84 13.02 1.54 -8.15
N GLU A 85 13.90 2.47 -8.51
CA GLU A 85 15.10 2.78 -7.75
C GLU A 85 14.76 3.24 -6.33
N VAL A 86 13.70 4.04 -6.16
CA VAL A 86 13.20 4.45 -4.85
C VAL A 86 12.79 3.24 -4.01
N LEU A 87 12.01 2.31 -4.59
CA LEU A 87 11.60 1.08 -3.91
C LEU A 87 12.81 0.24 -3.46
N MET A 88 13.75 -0.02 -4.38
CA MET A 88 14.95 -0.82 -4.07
C MET A 88 15.84 -0.17 -3.01
N LYS A 89 16.09 1.14 -3.13
CA LYS A 89 16.90 1.90 -2.16
C LYS A 89 16.29 1.88 -0.76
N ARG A 90 14.96 1.93 -0.67
CA ARG A 90 14.21 1.87 0.59
C ARG A 90 13.97 0.43 1.08
N LYS A 91 14.36 -0.59 0.30
CA LYS A 91 14.06 -2.02 0.56
C LYS A 91 12.56 -2.28 0.73
N ILE A 92 11.74 -1.58 -0.06
CA ILE A 92 10.29 -1.71 -0.09
C ILE A 92 9.91 -2.46 -1.36
N THR A 93 8.98 -3.40 -1.27
CA THR A 93 8.58 -4.26 -2.39
C THR A 93 7.32 -3.79 -3.12
N ALA A 94 6.51 -2.93 -2.49
CA ALA A 94 5.30 -2.36 -3.05
C ALA A 94 5.00 -0.96 -2.48
N ALA A 95 4.35 -0.10 -3.25
CA ALA A 95 3.91 1.21 -2.79
C ALA A 95 2.59 1.64 -3.44
N PRO A 96 1.77 2.44 -2.74
CA PRO A 96 0.68 3.19 -3.35
C PRO A 96 1.22 4.20 -4.36
N VAL A 97 0.45 4.42 -5.43
CA VAL A 97 0.72 5.44 -6.45
C VAL A 97 -0.33 6.53 -6.32
N VAL A 98 0.10 7.78 -6.23
CA VAL A 98 -0.76 8.96 -6.04
C VAL A 98 -0.63 9.94 -7.20
N ASP A 99 -1.67 10.73 -7.41
CA ASP A 99 -1.63 11.89 -8.30
C ASP A 99 -0.89 13.09 -7.66
N ASP A 100 -0.82 14.21 -8.38
CA ASP A 100 -0.16 15.44 -7.90
C ASP A 100 -0.87 16.08 -6.70
N ALA A 101 -2.13 15.72 -6.43
CA ALA A 101 -2.89 16.14 -5.26
C ALA A 101 -2.75 15.15 -4.09
N GLY A 102 -1.93 14.11 -4.22
CA GLY A 102 -1.71 13.09 -3.20
C GLY A 102 -2.86 12.08 -3.08
N ARG A 103 -3.77 12.02 -4.07
CA ARG A 103 -4.90 11.08 -4.07
C ARG A 103 -4.48 9.77 -4.68
N LEU A 104 -4.91 8.68 -4.06
CA LEU A 104 -4.61 7.33 -4.53
C LEU A 104 -5.20 7.09 -5.93
N CYS A 105 -4.32 6.81 -6.89
CA CYS A 105 -4.70 6.50 -8.27
C CYS A 105 -4.20 5.14 -8.75
N GLY A 106 -3.30 4.49 -8.00
CA GLY A 106 -2.80 3.16 -8.33
C GLY A 106 -2.05 2.48 -7.19
N ALA A 107 -1.56 1.28 -7.45
CA ALA A 107 -0.58 0.61 -6.60
C ALA A 107 0.38 -0.21 -7.48
N ILE A 108 1.63 -0.34 -7.03
CA ILE A 108 2.68 -1.03 -7.78
C ILE A 108 3.56 -1.88 -6.87
N ASN A 109 4.03 -3.02 -7.35
CA ASN A 109 5.06 -3.82 -6.69
C ASN A 109 6.24 -4.14 -7.63
N LEU A 110 7.32 -4.73 -7.10
CA LEU A 110 8.49 -5.10 -7.89
C LEU A 110 8.17 -6.06 -9.05
N GLN A 111 7.18 -6.94 -8.89
CA GLN A 111 6.76 -7.87 -9.95
C GLN A 111 6.18 -7.14 -11.17
N ASP A 112 5.49 -6.02 -10.95
CA ASP A 112 4.99 -5.18 -12.05
C ASP A 112 6.15 -4.62 -12.90
N PHE A 113 7.29 -4.30 -12.29
CA PHE A 113 8.48 -3.85 -13.02
C PHE A 113 9.16 -4.97 -13.80
N TYR A 114 9.24 -6.18 -13.24
CA TYR A 114 9.72 -7.37 -13.95
C TYR A 114 8.86 -7.68 -15.18
N GLN A 115 7.53 -7.67 -15.03
CA GLN A 115 6.60 -7.93 -16.13
C GLN A 115 6.68 -6.89 -17.25
N ALA A 116 7.03 -5.65 -16.90
CA ALA A 116 7.22 -4.57 -17.87
C ALA A 116 8.61 -4.56 -18.54
N GLY A 117 9.52 -5.47 -18.18
CA GLY A 117 10.89 -5.52 -18.72
C GLY A 117 11.76 -4.33 -18.28
N ILE A 118 11.44 -3.72 -17.14
CA ILE A 118 12.20 -2.61 -16.54
C ILE A 118 13.30 -3.14 -15.60
N ILE A 119 13.21 -4.44 -15.26
CA ILE A 119 14.17 -5.23 -14.48
C ILE A 119 14.41 -6.54 -15.22
#